data_AF-A0A1D2IL69-F1
#
_entry.id   AF-A0A1D2IL69-F1
#
_cell.length_a   1.000
_cell.length_b   1.000
_cell.length_c   1.000
_cell.angle_alpha   90.00
_cell.angle_beta   90.00
_cell.angle_gamma   90.00
#
_symmetry.space_group_name_H-M   'P 1'
#
loop_
_entity.id
_entity.type
_entity.pdbx_description
1 polymer ?
#
loop_
_entity_poly.entity_id
_entity_poly.type
_entity_poly.pdbx_seq_one_letter_code
_entity_poly.pdbx_strand_id
1 'polypeptide(L)'
;MTIGFASRAAASTCALCTAGLLTLAPAAASAGTRTDPAPSPGSGARTATGTRAASAAAPDALLYRSGTQVRPRAGAPVVPALSARSWLVADAGSGAVLAAHDAHRRLPPASTIKTLFALTLLPVLPVGIRHTVSEEELTGIGPGSSRVGVAENLTYRISDLWNGVFLSSGNDAVRVLASLNGGWKVTAERMQDKAHALGAHDTRVKSPDGYDAPGQVSSAFDLAVFGRAGLQNPDFVRYCSREEAVFPGRDDGSYAIRNTNRLLTGSDGVERYPGIVGIKNGYTSGAGHTLVAAARRDGRSLVVTVLNPRRGGAHAVYEEARTLLDWGFEASGRVDAVGSLDALRGASLPGSPAQPAAAPALTTVPAARDDGPERTVVWTVSGTALLGAVGTGLFLRLRWGPAVAD
;
A
#
# COMPACT_ATOMS: atom_id res chain seq x y z
N MET A 1 33.90 -21.45 -39.10
CA MET A 1 33.21 -21.44 -40.40
C MET A 1 31.99 -20.55 -40.22
N THR A 2 31.89 -19.46 -40.97
CA THR A 2 31.07 -18.30 -40.55
C THR A 2 30.05 -17.95 -41.61
N ILE A 3 28.77 -18.03 -41.28
CA ILE A 3 27.65 -17.70 -42.18
C ILE A 3 26.68 -16.84 -41.37
N GLY A 4 26.44 -15.60 -41.82
CA GLY A 4 25.60 -14.63 -41.12
C GLY A 4 24.16 -14.63 -41.63
N PHE A 5 23.21 -14.28 -40.76
CA PHE A 5 21.83 -13.99 -41.15
C PHE A 5 21.70 -12.51 -41.55
N ALA A 6 21.09 -12.27 -42.71
CA ALA A 6 20.88 -10.93 -43.25
C ALA A 6 19.55 -10.33 -42.77
N SER A 7 19.61 -9.13 -42.20
CA SER A 7 18.41 -8.34 -41.88
C SER A 7 17.65 -7.94 -43.15
N ARG A 8 16.31 -8.00 -43.11
CA ARG A 8 15.45 -7.33 -44.07
C ARG A 8 14.47 -6.40 -43.36
N ALA A 9 14.69 -5.10 -43.51
CA ALA A 9 13.65 -4.11 -43.26
C ALA A 9 12.65 -4.11 -44.44
N ALA A 10 11.40 -3.76 -44.15
CA ALA A 10 10.38 -3.48 -45.17
C ALA A 10 9.75 -2.13 -44.85
N ALA A 11 9.75 -1.22 -45.83
CA ALA A 11 9.11 0.08 -45.76
C ALA A 11 8.39 0.37 -47.08
N SER A 12 7.13 0.78 -47.01
CA SER A 12 6.35 1.36 -48.13
C SER A 12 5.12 2.11 -47.62
N THR A 13 5.37 3.31 -47.08
CA THR A 13 4.93 4.60 -47.62
C THR A 13 3.56 4.76 -48.30
N CYS A 14 2.86 5.85 -47.90
CA CYS A 14 1.76 6.58 -48.60
C CYS A 14 0.34 5.95 -48.61
N ALA A 15 -0.76 6.75 -48.64
CA ALA A 15 -0.89 8.21 -48.81
C ALA A 15 -2.05 8.86 -48.00
N LEU A 16 -1.90 10.16 -47.69
CA LEU A 16 -2.82 11.33 -47.88
C LEU A 16 -4.34 11.06 -48.06
N CYS A 17 -5.31 11.86 -47.57
CA CYS A 17 -5.37 13.17 -46.87
C CYS A 17 -6.80 13.33 -46.23
N THR A 18 -7.32 14.43 -45.63
CA THR A 18 -6.96 15.87 -45.53
C THR A 18 -7.59 16.52 -44.26
N ALA A 19 -7.08 17.70 -43.86
CA ALA A 19 -7.71 18.89 -43.22
C ALA A 19 -8.97 18.81 -42.29
N GLY A 20 -8.92 19.59 -41.19
CA GLY A 20 -10.06 19.83 -40.30
C GLY A 20 -9.80 20.85 -39.16
N LEU A 21 -9.28 22.05 -39.46
CA LEU A 21 -9.12 23.12 -38.45
C LEU A 21 -10.42 23.90 -38.23
N LEU A 22 -10.74 24.20 -36.97
CA LEU A 22 -11.77 25.18 -36.58
C LEU A 22 -11.36 25.91 -35.29
N THR A 23 -10.76 27.10 -35.45
CA THR A 23 -10.40 28.03 -34.37
C THR A 23 -11.37 29.20 -34.36
N LEU A 24 -12.12 29.40 -33.27
CA LEU A 24 -13.02 30.56 -33.12
C LEU A 24 -12.84 31.27 -31.77
N ALA A 25 -12.06 32.35 -31.84
CA ALA A 25 -12.00 33.52 -30.96
C ALA A 25 -11.52 34.68 -31.86
N PRO A 26 -11.84 35.97 -31.61
CA PRO A 26 -12.11 36.56 -30.29
C PRO A 26 -13.35 37.49 -30.23
N ALA A 27 -13.60 38.04 -29.05
CA ALA A 27 -14.29 39.32 -28.88
C ALA A 27 -13.66 40.08 -27.71
N ALA A 28 -13.25 41.34 -27.91
CA ALA A 28 -12.65 42.18 -26.88
C ALA A 28 -13.13 43.64 -27.01
N ALA A 29 -13.95 44.08 -26.06
CA ALA A 29 -14.39 45.45 -25.85
C ALA A 29 -15.02 45.55 -24.44
N SER A 30 -14.95 46.65 -23.71
CA SER A 30 -14.07 47.84 -23.81
C SER A 30 -14.05 48.52 -22.43
N ALA A 31 -13.11 49.45 -22.19
CA ALA A 31 -12.95 50.06 -20.87
C ALA A 31 -14.11 51.00 -20.49
N GLY A 32 -14.62 50.84 -19.26
CA GLY A 32 -15.54 51.80 -18.62
C GLY A 32 -14.88 52.44 -17.41
N THR A 33 -14.32 53.64 -17.58
CA THR A 33 -13.75 54.42 -16.47
C THR A 33 -14.86 55.08 -15.66
N ARG A 34 -14.77 54.98 -14.33
CA ARG A 34 -15.55 55.83 -13.41
C ARG A 34 -14.71 56.16 -12.18
N THR A 35 -14.53 57.45 -11.92
CA THR A 35 -13.65 58.00 -10.89
C THR A 35 -14.43 58.39 -9.64
N ASP A 36 -13.84 58.08 -8.48
CA ASP A 36 -13.89 58.89 -7.25
C ASP A 36 -15.25 58.99 -6.49
N PRO A 37 -15.27 59.31 -5.17
CA PRO A 37 -14.27 60.08 -4.41
C PRO A 37 -13.61 59.42 -3.18
N ALA A 38 -12.64 60.17 -2.64
CA ALA A 38 -11.67 59.78 -1.62
C ALA A 38 -12.21 59.67 -0.17
N PRO A 39 -11.51 58.94 0.73
CA PRO A 39 -11.75 58.96 2.17
C PRO A 39 -11.08 60.16 2.86
N SER A 40 -11.74 60.74 3.87
CA SER A 40 -11.16 61.78 4.74
C SER A 40 -10.21 61.21 5.81
N PRO A 41 -9.18 61.96 6.25
CA PRO A 41 -8.17 61.48 7.21
C PRO A 41 -8.63 61.59 8.68
N GLY A 42 -8.14 60.71 9.57
CA GLY A 42 -8.62 60.68 10.95
C GLY A 42 -7.82 59.86 11.99
N SER A 43 -6.53 60.17 12.19
CA SER A 43 -5.72 59.85 13.40
C SER A 43 -5.49 58.37 13.80
N GLY A 44 -4.44 58.11 14.61
CA GLY A 44 -4.30 56.84 15.36
C GLY A 44 -3.09 55.95 15.06
N ALA A 45 -1.90 56.51 14.79
CA ALA A 45 -0.69 55.71 14.64
C ALA A 45 -0.29 54.99 15.95
N ARG A 46 -0.47 53.67 16.00
CA ARG A 46 0.13 52.78 17.01
C ARG A 46 0.94 51.68 16.32
N THR A 47 2.25 51.91 16.23
CA THR A 47 3.25 50.94 15.76
C THR A 47 3.38 49.77 16.74
N ALA A 48 2.49 48.79 16.60
CA ALA A 48 2.66 47.50 17.25
C ALA A 48 3.79 46.73 16.54
N THR A 49 5.01 46.80 17.08
CA THR A 49 6.15 45.94 16.72
C THR A 49 5.89 44.49 17.17
N GLY A 50 4.90 43.87 16.55
CA GLY A 50 4.59 42.45 16.73
C GLY A 50 5.70 41.60 16.12
N THR A 51 6.71 41.28 16.91
CA THR A 51 7.65 40.18 16.62
C THR A 51 6.82 38.92 16.46
N ARG A 52 6.53 38.54 15.21
CA ARG A 52 5.78 37.33 14.88
C ARG A 52 6.64 36.13 15.25
N ALA A 53 6.55 35.72 16.52
CA ALA A 53 7.14 34.49 17.01
C ALA A 53 6.79 33.37 16.02
N ALA A 54 7.80 32.67 15.53
CA ALA A 54 7.61 31.62 14.56
C ALA A 54 6.76 30.53 15.22
N SER A 55 5.46 30.49 14.88
CA SER A 55 4.52 29.52 15.42
C SER A 55 5.14 28.13 15.28
N ALA A 56 5.34 27.45 16.41
CA ALA A 56 5.90 26.12 16.44
C ALA A 56 4.94 25.21 15.68
N ALA A 57 5.26 24.93 14.42
CA ALA A 57 4.41 24.12 13.56
C ALA A 57 4.12 22.79 14.27
N ALA A 58 2.85 22.39 14.29
CA ALA A 58 2.44 21.11 14.88
C ALA A 58 3.37 20.00 14.36
N PRO A 59 3.85 19.05 15.19
CA PRO A 59 4.95 18.16 14.82
C PRO A 59 4.76 17.50 13.45
N ASP A 60 3.56 17.01 13.15
CA ASP A 60 3.23 16.33 11.89
C ASP A 60 3.33 17.25 10.66
N ALA A 61 3.17 18.57 10.84
CA ALA A 61 3.40 19.60 9.80
C ALA A 61 4.89 19.82 9.46
N LEU A 62 5.82 19.05 10.07
CA LEU A 62 7.17 18.86 9.56
C LEU A 62 7.23 17.72 8.53
N LEU A 63 6.55 16.58 8.76
CA LEU A 63 6.60 15.41 7.87
C LEU A 63 6.18 15.73 6.42
N TYR A 64 5.20 16.62 6.25
CA TYR A 64 4.71 17.07 4.95
C TYR A 64 5.66 18.03 4.20
N ARG A 65 6.83 18.37 4.77
CA ARG A 65 7.81 19.27 4.15
C ARG A 65 8.84 18.49 3.34
N SER A 66 9.23 19.06 2.20
CA SER A 66 10.34 18.55 1.40
C SER A 66 11.69 18.71 2.10
N GLY A 67 12.63 17.82 1.80
CA GLY A 67 13.96 17.77 2.40
C GLY A 67 14.00 17.14 3.79
N THR A 68 15.18 17.13 4.40
CA THR A 68 15.44 16.48 5.69
C THR A 68 14.82 17.26 6.85
N GLN A 69 13.99 16.59 7.65
CA GLN A 69 13.36 17.10 8.86
C GLN A 69 13.95 16.39 10.08
N VAL A 70 14.49 17.16 11.02
CA VAL A 70 15.01 16.69 12.32
C VAL A 70 14.89 17.82 13.35
N ARG A 71 14.70 17.49 14.63
CA ARG A 71 14.72 18.44 15.75
C ARG A 71 15.83 18.05 16.75
N PRO A 72 17.09 18.42 16.50
CA PRO A 72 18.20 18.07 17.38
C PRO A 72 18.19 18.90 18.66
N ARG A 73 18.47 18.27 19.79
CA ARG A 73 18.87 18.90 21.05
C ARG A 73 20.40 19.00 21.10
N ALA A 74 20.95 19.64 22.13
CA ALA A 74 22.39 19.67 22.37
C ALA A 74 22.97 18.24 22.46
N GLY A 75 24.08 17.99 21.75
CA GLY A 75 24.74 16.68 21.72
C GLY A 75 24.05 15.61 20.86
N ALA A 76 23.05 15.96 20.05
CA ALA A 76 22.48 15.05 19.05
C ALA A 76 23.47 14.77 17.90
N PRO A 77 23.53 13.54 17.36
CA PRO A 77 24.34 13.23 16.18
C PRO A 77 23.78 13.91 14.92
N VAL A 78 24.68 14.32 14.02
CA VAL A 78 24.33 14.91 12.73
C VAL A 78 23.61 13.86 11.86
N VAL A 79 22.49 14.24 11.25
CA VAL A 79 21.75 13.35 10.35
C VAL A 79 22.61 13.03 9.12
N PRO A 80 22.78 11.74 8.75
CA PRO A 80 23.61 11.34 7.61
C PRO A 80 23.09 11.88 6.28
N ALA A 81 24.01 12.18 5.35
CA ALA A 81 23.69 12.52 3.97
C ALA A 81 23.51 11.23 3.16
N LEU A 82 22.27 10.94 2.76
CA LEU A 82 21.87 9.70 2.07
C LEU A 82 21.47 9.96 0.62
N SER A 83 21.48 8.94 -0.23
CA SER A 83 21.11 9.06 -1.65
C SER A 83 19.66 8.65 -1.96
N ALA A 84 18.93 8.04 -1.02
CA ALA A 84 17.51 7.72 -1.15
C ALA A 84 16.63 8.94 -1.41
N ARG A 85 15.65 8.78 -2.32
CA ARG A 85 14.67 9.82 -2.68
C ARG A 85 13.63 10.08 -1.60
N SER A 86 13.47 9.18 -0.64
CA SER A 86 12.57 9.32 0.50
C SER A 86 13.02 8.31 1.56
N TRP A 87 13.08 8.74 2.82
CA TRP A 87 13.41 7.86 3.94
C TRP A 87 12.82 8.38 5.24
N LEU A 88 12.69 7.50 6.23
CA LEU A 88 12.17 7.82 7.57
C LEU A 88 12.79 6.90 8.62
N VAL A 89 13.03 7.42 9.82
CA VAL A 89 13.42 6.66 11.02
C VAL A 89 12.53 7.02 12.20
N ALA A 90 11.92 6.01 12.83
CA ALA A 90 10.96 6.17 13.90
C ALA A 90 11.11 5.14 15.02
N ASP A 91 10.64 5.53 16.21
CA ASP A 91 10.49 4.65 17.36
C ASP A 91 9.25 3.75 17.18
N ALA A 92 9.45 2.44 17.11
CA ALA A 92 8.37 1.51 16.78
C ALA A 92 7.34 1.35 17.91
N GLY A 93 7.73 1.58 19.17
CA GLY A 93 6.81 1.55 20.31
C GLY A 93 5.93 2.79 20.34
N SER A 94 6.54 3.94 20.62
CA SER A 94 5.85 5.22 20.78
C SER A 94 5.27 5.79 19.48
N GLY A 95 5.76 5.36 18.32
CA GLY A 95 5.40 5.92 17.01
C GLY A 95 6.12 7.23 16.67
N ALA A 96 6.94 7.78 17.56
CA ALA A 96 7.63 9.05 17.36
C ALA A 96 8.60 8.97 16.17
N VAL A 97 8.40 9.83 15.15
CA VAL A 97 9.33 9.97 14.03
C VAL A 97 10.51 10.82 14.49
N LEU A 98 11.73 10.28 14.39
CA LEU A 98 12.96 10.91 14.91
C LEU A 98 13.59 11.83 13.86
N ALA A 99 13.61 11.37 12.60
CA ALA A 99 13.95 12.15 11.43
C ALA A 99 13.31 11.54 10.18
N ALA A 100 13.12 12.35 9.14
CA ALA A 100 12.68 11.88 7.83
C ALA A 100 13.19 12.80 6.71
N HIS A 101 13.11 12.35 5.46
CA HIS A 101 13.39 13.14 4.27
C HIS A 101 12.34 12.83 3.21
N ASP A 102 11.66 13.87 2.70
CA ASP A 102 10.58 13.71 1.72
C ASP A 102 9.57 12.61 2.16
N ALA A 103 9.11 12.64 3.41
CA ALA A 103 8.47 11.49 4.09
C ALA A 103 7.21 10.97 3.37
N HIS A 104 6.37 11.91 2.90
CA HIS A 104 5.12 11.67 2.16
C HIS A 104 5.31 11.59 0.63
N ARG A 105 6.56 11.42 0.15
CA ARG A 105 6.84 11.33 -1.29
C ARG A 105 6.35 10.00 -1.87
N ARG A 106 5.30 10.10 -2.68
CA ARG A 106 4.71 8.98 -3.44
C ARG A 106 5.73 8.40 -4.43
N LEU A 107 6.16 7.16 -4.16
CA LEU A 107 7.09 6.36 -4.97
C LEU A 107 6.52 4.94 -5.14
N PRO A 108 6.85 4.20 -6.21
CA PRO A 108 6.46 2.79 -6.31
C PRO A 108 7.13 1.98 -5.18
N PRO A 109 6.40 1.15 -4.42
CA PRO A 109 6.93 0.48 -3.23
C PRO A 109 7.79 -0.75 -3.55
N ALA A 110 7.69 -1.32 -4.75
CA ALA A 110 8.06 -2.70 -5.04
C ALA A 110 7.46 -3.68 -4.00
N SER A 111 8.14 -4.80 -3.74
CA SER A 111 7.72 -5.83 -2.78
C SER A 111 7.62 -5.37 -1.31
N THR A 112 7.95 -4.13 -0.95
CA THR A 112 7.69 -3.64 0.43
C THR A 112 6.18 -3.53 0.73
N ILE A 113 5.32 -3.40 -0.28
CA ILE A 113 3.85 -3.44 -0.10
C ILE A 113 3.35 -4.82 0.40
N LYS A 114 4.18 -5.87 0.33
CA LYS A 114 3.87 -7.17 0.94
C LYS A 114 3.72 -7.08 2.47
N THR A 115 4.20 -6.00 3.11
CA THR A 115 3.89 -5.68 4.52
C THR A 115 2.40 -5.38 4.73
N LEU A 116 1.80 -4.54 3.89
CA LEU A 116 0.36 -4.24 3.88
C LEU A 116 -0.47 -5.49 3.52
N PHE A 117 0.01 -6.30 2.57
CA PHE A 117 -0.60 -7.58 2.22
C PHE A 117 -0.69 -8.52 3.43
N ALA A 118 0.43 -8.69 4.16
CA ALA A 118 0.47 -9.49 5.39
C ALA A 118 -0.46 -8.93 6.48
N LEU A 119 -0.49 -7.61 6.69
CA LEU A 119 -1.43 -6.94 7.60
C LEU A 119 -2.91 -7.08 7.22
N THR A 120 -3.19 -7.37 5.95
CA THR A 120 -4.55 -7.57 5.45
C THR A 120 -4.98 -9.03 5.57
N LEU A 121 -4.09 -9.99 5.28
CA LEU A 121 -4.44 -11.42 5.15
C LEU A 121 -4.05 -12.31 6.34
N LEU A 122 -3.00 -12.00 7.12
CA LEU A 122 -2.65 -12.80 8.30
C LEU A 122 -3.82 -12.96 9.30
N PRO A 123 -4.67 -11.93 9.57
CA PRO A 123 -5.81 -12.09 10.47
C PRO A 123 -6.97 -12.96 9.94
N VAL A 124 -6.96 -13.33 8.66
CA VAL A 124 -8.08 -14.05 8.00
C VAL A 124 -7.67 -15.36 7.32
N LEU A 125 -6.37 -15.61 7.12
CA LEU A 125 -5.83 -16.86 6.58
C LEU A 125 -4.97 -17.59 7.65
N PRO A 126 -5.59 -18.34 8.58
CA PRO A 126 -4.88 -18.98 9.67
C PRO A 126 -3.90 -20.06 9.18
N VAL A 127 -2.70 -20.05 9.76
CA VAL A 127 -1.51 -20.74 9.23
C VAL A 127 -1.58 -22.27 9.22
N GLY A 128 -2.53 -22.85 9.96
CA GLY A 128 -2.76 -24.30 10.03
C GLY A 128 -3.51 -24.89 8.83
N ILE A 129 -4.14 -24.06 8.00
CA ILE A 129 -4.82 -24.49 6.77
C ILE A 129 -3.82 -25.13 5.80
N ARG A 130 -4.27 -26.14 5.06
CA ARG A 130 -3.61 -26.68 3.87
C ARG A 130 -4.43 -26.36 2.63
N HIS A 131 -3.77 -26.07 1.53
CA HIS A 131 -4.40 -25.74 0.25
C HIS A 131 -3.68 -26.43 -0.90
N THR A 132 -4.44 -27.01 -1.83
CA THR A 132 -3.92 -27.59 -3.07
C THR A 132 -4.08 -26.56 -4.19
N VAL A 133 -2.96 -26.12 -4.75
CA VAL A 133 -2.92 -24.97 -5.68
C VAL A 133 -3.46 -25.36 -7.05
N SER A 134 -4.29 -24.50 -7.66
CA SER A 134 -4.74 -24.70 -9.04
C SER A 134 -3.84 -23.97 -10.06
N GLU A 135 -3.91 -24.37 -11.33
CA GLU A 135 -3.22 -23.67 -12.42
C GLU A 135 -3.67 -22.21 -12.56
N GLU A 136 -4.96 -21.94 -12.37
CA GLU A 136 -5.54 -20.59 -12.45
C GLU A 136 -4.90 -19.64 -11.41
N GLU A 137 -4.61 -20.14 -10.21
CA GLU A 137 -3.98 -19.37 -9.15
C GLU A 137 -2.55 -18.93 -9.49
N LEU A 138 -1.85 -19.62 -10.40
CA LEU A 138 -0.49 -19.25 -10.82
C LEU A 138 -0.46 -18.35 -12.09
N THR A 139 -1.63 -17.95 -12.60
CA THR A 139 -1.74 -17.08 -13.78
C THR A 139 -1.34 -15.63 -13.51
N GLY A 140 -0.92 -14.91 -14.56
CA GLY A 140 -0.69 -13.46 -14.52
C GLY A 140 0.50 -13.00 -13.67
N ILE A 141 1.42 -13.89 -13.28
CA ILE A 141 2.67 -13.51 -12.61
C ILE A 141 3.61 -12.88 -13.65
N GLY A 142 3.89 -11.58 -13.52
CA GLY A 142 4.67 -10.82 -14.50
C GLY A 142 6.09 -11.37 -14.75
N PRO A 143 6.67 -11.17 -15.96
CA PRO A 143 8.00 -11.65 -16.29
C PRO A 143 9.06 -11.03 -15.35
N GLY A 144 10.03 -11.84 -14.92
CA GLY A 144 11.05 -11.40 -13.96
C GLY A 144 10.56 -11.18 -12.53
N SER A 145 9.28 -11.46 -12.21
CA SER A 145 8.80 -11.49 -10.82
C SER A 145 9.58 -12.49 -9.97
N SER A 146 9.92 -12.11 -8.74
CA SER A 146 10.34 -13.06 -7.70
C SER A 146 9.27 -14.14 -7.51
N ARG A 147 9.68 -15.39 -7.42
CA ARG A 147 8.84 -16.55 -7.14
C ARG A 147 9.52 -17.37 -6.03
N VAL A 148 8.75 -17.99 -5.14
CA VAL A 148 9.32 -18.98 -4.22
C VAL A 148 9.51 -20.33 -4.91
N GLY A 149 8.61 -20.67 -5.84
CA GLY A 149 8.55 -21.96 -6.52
C GLY A 149 7.26 -22.73 -6.21
N VAL A 150 6.12 -22.04 -6.11
CA VAL A 150 4.80 -22.68 -5.97
C VAL A 150 4.46 -23.45 -7.24
N ALA A 151 3.99 -24.69 -7.08
CA ALA A 151 3.53 -25.57 -8.15
C ALA A 151 2.02 -25.84 -8.04
N GLU A 152 1.36 -25.93 -9.19
CA GLU A 152 0.00 -26.45 -9.33
C GLU A 152 -0.10 -27.92 -8.87
N ASN A 153 -1.30 -28.31 -8.45
CA ASN A 153 -1.66 -29.64 -7.94
C ASN A 153 -0.92 -30.09 -6.66
N LEU A 154 -0.02 -29.28 -6.09
CA LEU A 154 0.67 -29.57 -4.82
C LEU A 154 -0.01 -28.93 -3.60
N THR A 155 0.02 -29.62 -2.46
CA THR A 155 -0.66 -29.23 -1.21
C THR A 155 0.27 -28.54 -0.19
N TYR A 156 0.33 -27.22 -0.23
CA TYR A 156 1.08 -26.39 0.72
C TYR A 156 0.33 -26.19 2.05
N ARG A 157 1.06 -25.89 3.14
CA ARG A 157 0.46 -25.23 4.30
C ARG A 157 0.46 -23.72 4.05
N ILE A 158 -0.51 -23.00 4.61
CA ILE A 158 -0.53 -21.52 4.56
C ILE A 158 0.73 -20.93 5.21
N SER A 159 1.31 -21.61 6.21
CA SER A 159 2.62 -21.25 6.77
C SER A 159 3.76 -21.21 5.75
N ASP A 160 3.72 -22.07 4.75
CA ASP A 160 4.82 -22.29 3.81
C ASP A 160 4.79 -21.18 2.76
N LEU A 161 3.58 -20.88 2.26
CA LEU A 161 3.32 -19.72 1.41
C LEU A 161 3.76 -18.41 2.11
N TRP A 162 3.46 -18.23 3.40
CA TRP A 162 3.94 -17.06 4.15
C TRP A 162 5.46 -17.00 4.28
N ASN A 163 6.17 -18.13 4.48
CA ASN A 163 7.63 -18.14 4.38
C ASN A 163 8.08 -17.67 2.98
N GLY A 164 7.43 -18.15 1.90
CA GLY A 164 7.72 -17.73 0.52
C GLY A 164 7.48 -16.23 0.24
N VAL A 165 6.43 -15.64 0.81
CA VAL A 165 6.12 -14.20 0.72
C VAL A 165 7.20 -13.34 1.38
N PHE A 166 7.67 -13.72 2.57
CA PHE A 166 8.65 -12.94 3.31
C PHE A 166 10.09 -13.19 2.87
N LEU A 167 10.53 -14.46 2.78
CA LEU A 167 11.92 -14.80 2.51
C LEU A 167 12.27 -14.59 1.03
N SER A 168 11.61 -15.34 0.15
CA SER A 168 11.86 -15.31 -1.31
C SER A 168 11.12 -14.19 -2.06
N SER A 169 10.30 -13.41 -1.36
CA SER A 169 9.49 -12.34 -1.96
C SER A 169 8.48 -12.82 -3.02
N GLY A 170 8.05 -14.09 -2.95
CA GLY A 170 7.34 -14.79 -4.02
C GLY A 170 5.98 -14.22 -4.39
N ASN A 171 5.83 -13.76 -5.65
CA ASN A 171 4.57 -13.27 -6.20
C ASN A 171 3.58 -14.42 -6.48
N ASP A 172 4.10 -15.63 -6.70
CA ASP A 172 3.36 -16.89 -6.76
C ASP A 172 2.68 -17.23 -5.44
N ALA A 173 3.39 -17.14 -4.31
CA ALA A 173 2.78 -17.32 -2.99
C ALA A 173 1.74 -16.23 -2.68
N VAL A 174 2.00 -14.97 -3.08
CA VAL A 174 1.01 -13.87 -2.99
C VAL A 174 -0.24 -14.16 -3.82
N ARG A 175 -0.12 -14.74 -5.03
CA ARG A 175 -1.25 -15.06 -5.88
C ARG A 175 -2.21 -16.08 -5.25
N VAL A 176 -1.68 -17.19 -4.73
CA VAL A 176 -2.48 -18.22 -4.03
C VAL A 176 -3.16 -17.64 -2.79
N LEU A 177 -2.42 -16.90 -1.96
CA LEU A 177 -2.99 -16.27 -0.77
C LEU A 177 -4.04 -15.20 -1.13
N ALA A 178 -3.89 -14.49 -2.26
CA ALA A 178 -4.90 -13.55 -2.77
C ALA A 178 -6.15 -14.27 -3.32
N SER A 179 -5.99 -15.44 -3.97
CA SER A 179 -7.11 -16.30 -4.39
C SER A 179 -7.99 -16.68 -3.20
N LEU A 180 -7.38 -17.25 -2.15
CA LEU A 180 -8.03 -17.62 -0.89
C LEU A 180 -8.71 -16.45 -0.15
N ASN A 181 -8.32 -15.21 -0.46
CA ASN A 181 -8.92 -13.99 0.09
C ASN A 181 -10.03 -13.39 -0.81
N GLY A 182 -10.51 -14.13 -1.82
CA GLY A 182 -11.56 -13.69 -2.76
C GLY A 182 -11.02 -13.15 -4.08
N GLY A 183 -9.78 -13.47 -4.44
CA GLY A 183 -9.15 -13.10 -5.70
C GLY A 183 -8.33 -11.81 -5.66
N TRP A 184 -7.59 -11.58 -6.75
CA TRP A 184 -6.58 -10.52 -6.89
C TRP A 184 -7.15 -9.11 -6.67
N LYS A 185 -8.30 -8.81 -7.28
CA LYS A 185 -8.96 -7.50 -7.20
C LYS A 185 -9.47 -7.21 -5.79
N VAL A 186 -10.27 -8.12 -5.23
CA VAL A 186 -10.81 -8.02 -3.86
C VAL A 186 -9.69 -7.89 -2.83
N THR A 187 -8.56 -8.56 -3.05
CA THR A 187 -7.37 -8.42 -2.21
C THR A 187 -6.74 -7.04 -2.30
N ALA A 188 -6.58 -6.47 -3.50
CA ALA A 188 -6.06 -5.12 -3.67
C ALA A 188 -7.00 -4.05 -3.06
N GLU A 189 -8.32 -4.26 -3.14
CA GLU A 189 -9.34 -3.40 -2.52
C GLU A 189 -9.26 -3.48 -0.98
N ARG A 190 -9.26 -4.68 -0.39
CA ARG A 190 -9.07 -4.89 1.06
C ARG A 190 -7.75 -4.32 1.58
N MET A 191 -6.69 -4.35 0.78
CA MET A 191 -5.41 -3.71 1.12
C MET A 191 -5.50 -2.17 1.10
N GLN A 192 -6.22 -1.58 0.14
CA GLN A 192 -6.46 -0.14 0.12
C GLN A 192 -7.27 0.31 1.35
N ASP A 193 -8.29 -0.45 1.73
CA ASP A 193 -9.08 -0.21 2.95
C ASP A 193 -8.21 -0.37 4.21
N LYS A 194 -7.34 -1.39 4.26
CA LYS A 194 -6.36 -1.57 5.35
C LYS A 194 -5.38 -0.40 5.44
N ALA A 195 -4.93 0.16 4.32
CA ALA A 195 -4.06 1.34 4.31
C ALA A 195 -4.79 2.57 4.88
N HIS A 196 -6.02 2.83 4.41
CA HIS A 196 -6.85 3.93 4.95
C HIS A 196 -7.14 3.77 6.45
N ALA A 197 -7.46 2.55 6.90
CA ALA A 197 -7.72 2.25 8.31
C ALA A 197 -6.47 2.38 9.22
N LEU A 198 -5.27 2.45 8.65
CA LEU A 198 -4.01 2.73 9.34
C LEU A 198 -3.57 4.20 9.21
N GLY A 199 -4.32 5.04 8.47
CA GLY A 199 -3.97 6.42 8.16
C GLY A 199 -2.87 6.58 7.09
N ALA A 200 -2.58 5.53 6.32
CA ALA A 200 -1.59 5.51 5.25
C ALA A 200 -2.23 6.03 3.94
N HIS A 201 -2.26 7.35 3.79
CA HIS A 201 -3.01 8.07 2.75
C HIS A 201 -2.20 8.44 1.49
N ASP A 202 -0.91 8.07 1.41
CA ASP A 202 -0.12 8.15 0.19
C ASP A 202 -0.16 6.87 -0.65
N THR A 203 -0.57 5.76 -0.01
CA THR A 203 -0.63 4.43 -0.61
C THR A 203 -1.80 4.32 -1.57
N ARG A 204 -1.48 3.97 -2.82
CA ARG A 204 -2.45 3.58 -3.85
C ARG A 204 -2.12 2.19 -4.36
N VAL A 205 -2.89 1.21 -3.91
CA VAL A 205 -2.73 -0.20 -4.28
C VAL A 205 -3.25 -0.43 -5.70
N LYS A 206 -2.51 -1.23 -6.47
CA LYS A 206 -2.88 -1.74 -7.80
C LYS A 206 -2.60 -3.23 -7.97
N SER A 207 -1.65 -3.78 -7.22
CA SER A 207 -1.48 -5.23 -7.06
C SER A 207 -1.10 -5.60 -5.63
N PRO A 208 -1.48 -6.79 -5.14
CA PRO A 208 -1.07 -7.27 -3.82
C PRO A 208 0.43 -7.56 -3.68
N ASP A 209 1.13 -7.79 -4.80
CA ASP A 209 2.54 -8.21 -4.82
C ASP A 209 3.56 -7.06 -4.88
N GLY A 210 3.13 -5.86 -5.28
CA GLY A 210 4.01 -4.71 -5.50
C GLY A 210 4.79 -4.72 -6.82
N TYR A 211 4.39 -5.53 -7.80
CA TYR A 211 4.92 -5.42 -9.17
C TYR A 211 4.61 -4.04 -9.79
N ASP A 212 5.38 -3.62 -10.81
CA ASP A 212 5.17 -2.30 -11.43
C ASP A 212 3.81 -2.21 -12.13
N ALA A 213 2.98 -1.24 -11.71
CA ALA A 213 1.66 -0.97 -12.27
C ALA A 213 1.38 0.54 -12.28
N PRO A 214 0.61 1.08 -13.26
CA PRO A 214 0.40 2.53 -13.42
C PRO A 214 -0.09 3.26 -12.17
N GLY A 215 0.82 4.03 -11.56
CA GLY A 215 0.58 4.74 -10.30
C GLY A 215 0.24 3.82 -9.12
N GLN A 216 0.84 2.63 -9.05
CA GLN A 216 1.08 1.94 -7.79
C GLN A 216 2.10 2.76 -7.00
N VAL A 217 1.72 3.28 -5.83
CA VAL A 217 2.58 4.13 -5.00
C VAL A 217 2.36 3.89 -3.51
N SER A 218 3.35 4.24 -2.72
CA SER A 218 3.29 4.43 -1.26
C SER A 218 4.34 5.50 -0.88
N SER A 219 4.50 5.81 0.41
CA SER A 219 5.49 6.77 0.92
C SER A 219 6.40 6.13 1.97
N ALA A 220 7.50 6.80 2.35
CA ALA A 220 8.37 6.27 3.41
C ALA A 220 7.64 6.24 4.77
N PHE A 221 6.72 7.19 4.99
CA PHE A 221 5.80 7.23 6.12
C PHE A 221 4.84 6.04 6.12
N ASP A 222 4.05 5.85 5.06
CA ASP A 222 3.05 4.79 4.97
C ASP A 222 3.67 3.38 5.17
N LEU A 223 4.81 3.13 4.52
CA LEU A 223 5.54 1.87 4.67
C LEU A 223 6.12 1.68 6.09
N ALA A 224 6.46 2.76 6.80
CA ALA A 224 6.85 2.69 8.21
C ALA A 224 5.65 2.45 9.15
N VAL A 225 4.47 2.99 8.82
CA VAL A 225 3.21 2.65 9.50
C VAL A 225 2.91 1.15 9.35
N PHE A 226 3.04 0.59 8.15
CA PHE A 226 2.88 -0.86 7.93
C PHE A 226 3.95 -1.67 8.66
N GLY A 227 5.21 -1.23 8.65
CA GLY A 227 6.29 -1.87 9.42
C GLY A 227 5.99 -1.90 10.92
N ARG A 228 5.57 -0.76 11.49
CA ARG A 228 5.22 -0.62 12.91
C ARG A 228 4.00 -1.45 13.30
N ALA A 229 2.93 -1.44 12.51
CA ALA A 229 1.76 -2.29 12.74
C ALA A 229 2.12 -3.78 12.63
N GLY A 230 3.02 -4.16 11.72
CA GLY A 230 3.54 -5.51 11.58
C GLY A 230 4.30 -5.98 12.82
N LEU A 231 5.13 -5.12 13.42
CA LEU A 231 5.87 -5.41 14.66
C LEU A 231 4.97 -5.65 15.89
N GLN A 232 3.69 -5.26 15.83
CA GLN A 232 2.71 -5.53 16.89
C GLN A 232 2.01 -6.90 16.72
N ASN A 233 2.21 -7.58 15.59
CA ASN A 233 1.59 -8.87 15.28
C ASN A 233 2.64 -10.01 15.36
N PRO A 234 2.51 -10.96 16.32
CA PRO A 234 3.46 -12.07 16.47
C PRO A 234 3.61 -12.97 15.23
N ASP A 235 2.54 -13.19 14.46
CA ASP A 235 2.59 -13.97 13.22
C ASP A 235 3.41 -13.25 12.13
N PHE A 236 3.27 -11.93 12.02
CA PHE A 236 4.05 -11.10 11.10
C PHE A 236 5.53 -11.12 11.49
N VAL A 237 5.83 -10.90 12.78
CA VAL A 237 7.22 -10.93 13.31
C VAL A 237 7.87 -12.28 13.02
N ARG A 238 7.17 -13.40 13.31
CA ARG A 238 7.66 -14.76 13.05
C ARG A 238 8.11 -14.98 11.61
N TYR A 239 7.41 -14.43 10.62
CA TYR A 239 7.81 -14.57 9.21
C TYR A 239 8.87 -13.56 8.79
N CYS A 240 8.79 -12.32 9.30
CA CYS A 240 9.67 -11.25 8.85
C CYS A 240 11.07 -11.29 9.48
N SER A 241 11.23 -11.93 10.66
CA SER A 241 12.52 -12.17 11.33
C SER A 241 13.15 -13.52 10.99
N ARG A 242 12.48 -14.36 10.19
CA ARG A 242 12.97 -15.70 9.83
C ARG A 242 14.04 -15.59 8.75
N GLU A 243 15.23 -16.08 9.05
CA GLU A 243 16.36 -16.09 8.11
C GLU A 243 16.21 -17.17 7.05
N GLU A 244 15.82 -18.39 7.45
CA GLU A 244 15.74 -19.56 6.57
C GLU A 244 14.52 -20.45 6.88
N ALA A 245 14.02 -21.13 5.85
CA ALA A 245 12.96 -22.13 5.94
C ALA A 245 13.20 -23.25 4.91
N VAL A 246 12.60 -24.42 5.14
CA VAL A 246 12.42 -25.43 4.10
C VAL A 246 11.07 -25.18 3.41
N PHE A 247 11.04 -25.26 2.09
CA PHE A 247 9.84 -25.04 1.27
C PHE A 247 9.51 -26.31 0.45
N PRO A 248 8.23 -26.74 0.35
CA PRO A 248 7.84 -27.91 -0.44
C PRO A 248 8.08 -27.73 -1.94
N GLY A 249 8.63 -28.76 -2.58
CA GLY A 249 8.82 -28.87 -4.03
C GLY A 249 7.96 -29.97 -4.64
N ARG A 250 8.10 -30.19 -5.95
CA ARG A 250 7.49 -31.33 -6.66
C ARG A 250 8.11 -32.66 -6.20
N ASP A 251 7.44 -33.75 -6.55
CA ASP A 251 7.96 -35.13 -6.41
C ASP A 251 8.36 -35.48 -4.96
N ASP A 252 7.53 -35.03 -4.00
CA ASP A 252 7.74 -35.07 -2.54
C ASP A 252 9.06 -34.44 -2.04
N GLY A 253 9.75 -33.70 -2.90
CA GLY A 253 10.98 -32.99 -2.59
C GLY A 253 10.77 -31.71 -1.77
N SER A 254 11.87 -31.14 -1.29
CA SER A 254 11.89 -29.82 -0.65
C SER A 254 13.27 -29.17 -0.76
N TYR A 255 13.34 -27.85 -0.59
CA TYR A 255 14.57 -27.08 -0.70
C TYR A 255 14.62 -25.95 0.34
N ALA A 256 15.83 -25.51 0.68
CA ALA A 256 16.03 -24.36 1.55
C ALA A 256 15.72 -23.05 0.81
N ILE A 257 14.97 -22.16 1.46
CA ILE A 257 14.77 -20.77 1.06
C ILE A 257 15.34 -19.85 2.14
N ARG A 258 16.00 -18.76 1.71
CA ARG A 258 16.69 -17.80 2.60
C ARG A 258 16.14 -16.39 2.38
N ASN A 259 16.12 -15.60 3.46
CA ASN A 259 15.53 -14.27 3.46
C ASN A 259 16.35 -13.29 2.62
N THR A 260 15.68 -12.65 1.67
CA THR A 260 16.30 -11.67 0.76
C THR A 260 16.66 -10.35 1.45
N ASN A 261 16.23 -10.10 2.70
CA ASN A 261 16.69 -8.97 3.50
C ASN A 261 18.12 -9.21 4.03
N ARG A 262 19.11 -8.62 3.36
CA ARG A 262 20.54 -8.86 3.65
C ARG A 262 21.02 -8.35 5.01
N LEU A 263 20.37 -7.32 5.58
CA LEU A 263 20.68 -6.89 6.95
C LEU A 263 20.31 -7.96 7.99
N LEU A 264 19.33 -8.83 7.68
CA LEU A 264 18.96 -9.95 8.53
C LEU A 264 19.90 -11.16 8.33
N THR A 265 20.26 -11.48 7.08
CA THR A 265 20.95 -12.73 6.75
C THR A 265 22.48 -12.61 6.60
N GLY A 266 23.03 -11.41 6.44
CA GLY A 266 24.45 -11.19 6.18
C GLY A 266 24.92 -11.73 4.83
N SER A 267 24.06 -11.72 3.80
CA SER A 267 24.37 -12.28 2.48
C SER A 267 24.88 -11.24 1.47
N ASP A 268 25.49 -11.75 0.40
CA ASP A 268 25.89 -11.00 -0.80
C ASP A 268 26.80 -9.79 -0.53
N GLY A 269 27.66 -9.87 0.49
CA GLY A 269 28.60 -8.80 0.84
C GLY A 269 28.00 -7.62 1.63
N VAL A 270 26.77 -7.75 2.12
CA VAL A 270 26.19 -6.89 3.16
C VAL A 270 26.32 -7.61 4.50
N GLU A 271 26.88 -6.96 5.51
CA GLU A 271 27.02 -7.56 6.84
C GLU A 271 25.66 -7.60 7.58
N ARG A 272 25.41 -8.66 8.37
CA ARG A 272 24.26 -8.79 9.26
C ARG A 272 24.28 -7.69 10.33
N TYR A 273 23.14 -7.04 10.56
CA TYR A 273 23.04 -5.89 11.45
C TYR A 273 22.75 -6.29 12.91
N PRO A 274 23.53 -5.85 13.92
CA PRO A 274 23.30 -6.21 15.31
C PRO A 274 21.95 -5.74 15.86
N GLY A 275 21.11 -6.71 16.28
CA GLY A 275 19.76 -6.48 16.81
C GLY A 275 18.65 -6.42 15.75
N ILE A 276 18.94 -6.74 14.49
CA ILE A 276 17.95 -6.74 13.39
C ILE A 276 16.75 -7.67 13.67
N VAL A 277 15.55 -7.20 13.29
CA VAL A 277 14.26 -7.92 13.39
C VAL A 277 13.72 -8.27 11.99
N GLY A 278 14.25 -7.68 10.92
CA GLY A 278 13.90 -8.02 9.54
C GLY A 278 12.92 -7.02 8.91
N ILE A 279 11.65 -7.40 8.77
CA ILE A 279 10.61 -6.77 7.90
C ILE A 279 10.77 -7.15 6.41
N LYS A 280 11.03 -6.23 5.47
CA LYS A 280 10.95 -6.57 4.02
C LYS A 280 11.66 -5.60 3.09
N ASN A 281 12.43 -6.16 2.16
CA ASN A 281 13.05 -5.49 1.01
C ASN A 281 12.19 -5.60 -0.28
N GLY A 282 12.50 -4.78 -1.28
CA GLY A 282 11.92 -4.85 -2.61
C GLY A 282 12.81 -4.26 -3.70
N TYR A 283 12.54 -4.67 -4.94
CA TYR A 283 13.09 -4.08 -6.15
C TYR A 283 12.12 -4.25 -7.32
N THR A 284 11.98 -3.22 -8.14
CA THR A 284 11.49 -3.28 -9.53
C THR A 284 12.23 -2.22 -10.35
N SER A 285 12.14 -2.25 -11.68
CA SER A 285 12.75 -1.22 -12.52
C SER A 285 12.10 0.16 -12.36
N GLY A 286 10.79 0.22 -12.06
CA GLY A 286 10.07 1.46 -11.74
C GLY A 286 10.34 1.99 -10.32
N ALA A 287 10.45 1.09 -9.33
CA ALA A 287 10.69 1.47 -7.93
C ALA A 287 12.16 1.75 -7.59
N GLY A 288 13.10 1.13 -8.31
CA GLY A 288 14.46 0.93 -7.79
C GLY A 288 14.45 0.05 -6.53
N HIS A 289 15.49 0.16 -5.71
CA HIS A 289 15.57 -0.58 -4.45
C HIS A 289 14.75 0.10 -3.34
N THR A 290 14.01 -0.69 -2.58
CA THR A 290 13.20 -0.26 -1.43
C THR A 290 13.41 -1.19 -0.25
N LEU A 291 13.34 -0.66 0.98
CA LEU A 291 13.49 -1.43 2.20
C LEU A 291 12.64 -0.83 3.31
N VAL A 292 11.90 -1.67 4.02
CA VAL A 292 11.47 -1.41 5.39
C VAL A 292 12.26 -2.37 6.28
N ALA A 293 12.95 -1.84 7.28
CA ALA A 293 13.74 -2.62 8.22
C ALA A 293 13.43 -2.19 9.67
N ALA A 294 13.64 -3.10 10.61
CA ALA A 294 13.56 -2.80 12.03
C ALA A 294 14.66 -3.50 12.82
N ALA A 295 15.07 -2.90 13.93
CA ALA A 295 16.04 -3.46 14.86
C ALA A 295 15.70 -3.09 16.30
N ARG A 296 16.25 -3.85 17.25
CA ARG A 296 16.04 -3.69 18.69
C ARG A 296 17.38 -3.69 19.43
N ARG A 297 17.62 -2.67 20.26
CA ARG A 297 18.75 -2.55 21.18
C ARG A 297 18.23 -2.02 22.52
N ASP A 298 18.71 -2.58 23.63
CA ASP A 298 18.42 -2.11 25.00
C ASP A 298 16.93 -1.87 25.31
N GLY A 299 16.08 -2.80 24.87
CA GLY A 299 14.63 -2.73 25.07
C GLY A 299 13.88 -1.77 24.11
N ARG A 300 14.59 -0.92 23.37
CA ARG A 300 14.05 0.01 22.37
C ARG A 300 14.04 -0.62 20.98
N SER A 301 12.93 -0.48 20.24
CA SER A 301 12.82 -0.93 18.85
C SER A 301 12.65 0.27 17.91
N LEU A 302 13.40 0.28 16.81
CA LEU A 302 13.31 1.27 15.74
C LEU A 302 12.79 0.63 14.45
N VAL A 303 12.08 1.42 13.65
CA VAL A 303 11.71 1.10 12.27
C VAL A 303 12.29 2.17 11.34
N VAL A 304 12.82 1.73 10.20
CA VAL A 304 13.31 2.59 9.12
C VAL A 304 12.70 2.20 7.78
N THR A 305 12.46 3.19 6.94
CA THR A 305 12.12 2.99 5.53
C THR A 305 13.11 3.75 4.66
N VAL A 306 13.59 3.12 3.57
CA VAL A 306 14.51 3.70 2.59
C VAL A 306 14.02 3.40 1.17
N LEU A 307 13.80 4.43 0.35
CA LEU A 307 13.22 4.32 -0.98
C LEU A 307 14.08 4.95 -2.07
N ASN A 308 14.41 4.16 -3.10
CA ASN A 308 15.13 4.57 -4.30
C ASN A 308 16.47 5.30 -4.03
N PRO A 309 17.47 4.66 -3.40
CA PRO A 309 18.85 5.14 -3.41
C PRO A 309 19.32 5.50 -4.82
N ARG A 310 19.92 6.69 -4.98
CA ARG A 310 20.38 7.21 -6.27
C ARG A 310 21.86 6.96 -6.54
N ARG A 311 22.62 6.45 -5.56
CA ARG A 311 24.05 6.11 -5.64
C ARG A 311 24.30 4.79 -4.89
N GLY A 312 25.49 4.19 -5.05
CA GLY A 312 25.88 2.95 -4.35
C GLY A 312 25.22 1.65 -4.82
N GLY A 313 24.41 1.69 -5.88
CA GLY A 313 23.86 0.49 -6.53
C GLY A 313 22.92 -0.33 -5.63
N ALA A 314 22.90 -1.65 -5.83
CA ALA A 314 21.93 -2.54 -5.17
C ALA A 314 22.10 -2.69 -3.65
N HIS A 315 23.26 -2.29 -3.10
CA HIS A 315 23.55 -2.49 -1.68
C HIS A 315 23.22 -1.24 -0.85
N ALA A 316 23.18 -0.07 -1.48
CA ALA A 316 22.90 1.21 -0.82
C ALA A 316 21.59 1.22 -0.01
N VAL A 317 20.56 0.47 -0.41
CA VAL A 317 19.31 0.42 0.36
C VAL A 317 19.48 -0.21 1.74
N TYR A 318 20.43 -1.14 1.89
CA TYR A 318 20.77 -1.79 3.15
C TYR A 318 21.75 -0.92 3.94
N GLU A 319 22.76 -0.34 3.30
CA GLU A 319 23.75 0.50 3.99
C GLU A 319 23.16 1.83 4.49
N GLU A 320 22.31 2.50 3.69
CA GLU A 320 21.59 3.71 4.13
C GLU A 320 20.60 3.38 5.27
N ALA A 321 19.98 2.19 5.28
CA ALA A 321 19.12 1.74 6.38
C ALA A 321 19.90 1.38 7.66
N ARG A 322 21.06 0.71 7.54
CA ARG A 322 22.03 0.49 8.62
C ARG A 322 22.41 1.83 9.26
N THR A 323 22.78 2.81 8.42
CA THR A 323 23.19 4.15 8.84
C THR A 323 22.06 4.90 9.57
N LEU A 324 20.82 4.78 9.10
CA LEU A 324 19.64 5.36 9.78
C LEU A 324 19.30 4.67 11.10
N LEU A 325 19.45 3.34 11.20
CA LEU A 325 19.23 2.61 12.44
C LEU A 325 20.28 3.01 13.49
N ASP A 326 21.56 3.03 13.12
CA ASP A 326 22.64 3.43 14.04
C ASP A 326 22.49 4.90 14.50
N TRP A 327 22.22 5.84 13.58
CA TRP A 327 21.88 7.22 13.94
C TRP A 327 20.66 7.30 14.87
N GLY A 328 19.60 6.52 14.61
CA GLY A 328 18.37 6.54 15.41
C GLY A 328 18.54 5.98 16.83
N PHE A 329 19.51 5.08 17.03
CA PHE A 329 19.91 4.61 18.35
C PHE A 329 20.80 5.63 19.07
N GLU A 330 21.78 6.23 18.39
CA GLU A 330 22.64 7.27 18.99
C GLU A 330 21.85 8.54 19.35
N ALA A 331 20.87 8.92 18.54
CA ALA A 331 19.97 10.06 18.76
C ALA A 331 18.97 9.85 19.92
N SER A 332 18.97 8.70 20.61
CA SER A 332 18.02 8.36 21.68
C SER A 332 17.99 9.42 22.79
N GLY A 333 16.82 10.02 23.03
CA GLY A 333 16.63 11.11 24.00
C GLY A 333 17.21 12.48 23.59
N ARG A 334 17.99 12.55 22.50
CA ARG A 334 18.67 13.77 22.02
C ARG A 334 17.97 14.44 20.84
N VAL A 335 16.89 13.86 20.31
CA VAL A 335 16.02 14.52 19.32
C VAL A 335 14.59 14.63 19.84
N ASP A 336 13.90 15.72 19.50
CA ASP A 336 12.44 15.77 19.59
C ASP A 336 11.82 15.04 18.39
N ALA A 337 10.58 14.57 18.54
CA ALA A 337 9.83 14.01 17.43
C ALA A 337 9.51 15.08 16.36
N VAL A 338 9.64 14.70 15.09
CA VAL A 338 9.21 15.49 13.91
C VAL A 338 7.84 15.09 13.38
N GLY A 339 7.03 14.42 14.20
CA GLY A 339 5.71 13.89 13.88
C GLY A 339 5.51 12.49 14.47
N SER A 340 4.36 11.86 14.22
CA SER A 340 4.06 10.50 14.69
C SER A 340 3.53 9.56 13.59
N LEU A 341 3.91 8.28 13.68
CA LEU A 341 3.29 7.17 12.94
C LEU A 341 1.89 6.81 13.47
N ASP A 342 1.41 7.44 14.56
CA ASP A 342 0.00 7.36 14.99
C ASP A 342 -0.88 8.27 14.12
N ALA A 343 -0.93 8.04 12.81
CA ALA A 343 -1.62 8.89 11.83
C ALA A 343 -3.09 9.20 12.19
N LEU A 344 -3.79 8.23 12.81
CA LEU A 344 -5.17 8.38 13.29
C LEU A 344 -5.35 9.43 14.40
N ARG A 345 -4.27 9.86 15.10
CA ARG A 345 -4.32 10.97 16.06
C ARG A 345 -4.27 12.36 15.40
N GLY A 346 -3.83 12.44 14.15
CA GLY A 346 -3.62 13.70 13.42
C GLY A 346 -4.84 14.25 12.66
N ALA A 347 -5.99 13.57 12.71
CA ALA A 347 -7.17 13.84 11.88
C ALA A 347 -7.99 15.09 12.26
N SER A 348 -7.33 16.18 12.68
CA SER A 348 -7.92 17.52 12.79
C SER A 348 -7.55 18.36 11.56
N LEU A 349 -8.26 18.11 10.44
CA LEU A 349 -8.11 18.89 9.21
C LEU A 349 -8.49 20.37 9.46
N PRO A 350 -7.65 21.36 9.10
CA PRO A 350 -8.00 22.76 9.26
C PRO A 350 -9.15 23.17 8.31
N GLY A 351 -10.28 23.58 8.90
CA GLY A 351 -11.28 24.40 8.22
C GLY A 351 -12.26 23.68 7.28
N SER A 352 -13.29 23.07 7.87
CA SER A 352 -14.63 23.11 7.27
C SER A 352 -15.56 23.79 8.30
N PRO A 353 -16.31 24.85 7.94
CA PRO A 353 -17.12 25.58 8.90
C PRO A 353 -18.31 24.71 9.36
N ALA A 354 -18.30 24.31 10.62
CA ALA A 354 -19.36 23.49 11.20
C ALA A 354 -20.68 24.28 11.26
N GLN A 355 -21.62 23.95 10.38
CA GLN A 355 -23.00 24.42 10.46
C GLN A 355 -23.64 23.81 11.72
N PRO A 356 -24.23 24.61 12.64
CA PRO A 356 -24.76 24.09 13.90
C PRO A 356 -25.89 23.09 13.67
N ALA A 357 -25.70 21.84 14.10
CA ALA A 357 -26.76 20.84 14.14
C ALA A 357 -27.73 21.15 15.30
N ALA A 358 -29.00 21.37 14.99
CA ALA A 358 -30.03 21.55 16.00
C ALA A 358 -30.31 20.22 16.72
N ALA A 359 -30.42 20.26 18.05
CA ALA A 359 -30.75 19.08 18.85
C ALA A 359 -32.26 18.74 18.73
N PRO A 360 -32.64 17.44 18.69
CA PRO A 360 -34.03 17.04 18.70
C PRO A 360 -34.64 17.21 20.11
N ALA A 361 -35.76 17.92 20.21
CA ALA A 361 -36.53 18.02 21.45
C ALA A 361 -37.44 16.79 21.61
N LEU A 362 -37.42 16.18 22.80
CA LEU A 362 -38.30 15.07 23.18
C LEU A 362 -39.43 15.58 24.07
N THR A 363 -40.68 15.55 23.57
CA THR A 363 -41.87 15.85 24.39
C THR A 363 -43.05 14.92 24.05
N THR A 364 -43.24 13.92 24.91
CA THR A 364 -44.45 13.13 25.25
C THR A 364 -45.74 13.28 24.43
N VAL A 365 -46.34 12.14 24.08
CA VAL A 365 -47.78 11.96 23.80
C VAL A 365 -48.46 11.33 25.04
N PRO A 366 -49.65 11.78 25.49
CA PRO A 366 -50.35 11.21 26.64
C PRO A 366 -51.10 9.91 26.31
N ALA A 367 -51.32 9.06 27.31
CA ALA A 367 -52.08 7.81 27.18
C ALA A 367 -53.59 8.01 27.48
N ALA A 368 -54.43 7.27 26.74
CA ALA A 368 -55.85 7.08 27.01
C ALA A 368 -56.19 5.58 26.89
N ARG A 369 -57.35 5.16 27.42
CA ARG A 369 -57.67 3.76 27.79
C ARG A 369 -58.24 2.89 26.68
N ASP A 370 -58.27 1.59 26.98
CA ASP A 370 -58.89 0.50 26.23
C ASP A 370 -60.35 0.74 25.82
N ASP A 371 -60.75 0.09 24.73
CA ASP A 371 -61.84 -0.90 24.73
C ASP A 371 -61.63 -1.91 23.57
N GLY A 372 -62.03 -3.17 23.77
CA GLY A 372 -61.91 -4.26 22.77
C GLY A 372 -63.25 -4.63 22.09
N PRO A 373 -63.37 -5.77 21.37
CA PRO A 373 -62.38 -6.86 21.22
C PRO A 373 -62.14 -7.35 19.77
N GLU A 374 -61.21 -8.31 19.65
CA GLU A 374 -61.03 -9.35 18.60
C GLU A 374 -61.48 -9.10 17.14
N ARG A 375 -60.50 -9.21 16.21
CA ARG A 375 -60.56 -10.27 15.17
C ARG A 375 -59.22 -10.58 14.51
N THR A 376 -58.82 -11.84 14.55
CA THR A 376 -57.63 -12.38 13.85
C THR A 376 -57.90 -12.50 12.35
N VAL A 377 -56.98 -12.01 11.51
CA VAL A 377 -56.97 -12.28 10.06
C VAL A 377 -55.57 -12.71 9.63
N VAL A 378 -55.49 -13.90 9.03
CA VAL A 378 -54.26 -14.47 8.44
C VAL A 378 -54.15 -14.03 7.00
N TRP A 379 -52.96 -13.59 6.57
CA TRP A 379 -52.66 -13.35 5.16
C TRP A 379 -51.98 -14.58 4.53
N THR A 380 -52.77 -15.36 3.80
CA THR A 380 -52.28 -16.46 2.95
C THR A 380 -51.69 -15.92 1.63
N VAL A 381 -50.60 -16.55 1.19
CA VAL A 381 -50.04 -16.34 -0.16
C VAL A 381 -50.85 -17.18 -1.16
N SER A 382 -51.33 -16.53 -2.21
CA SER A 382 -51.96 -17.19 -3.37
C SER A 382 -51.33 -16.67 -4.66
N GLY A 383 -50.67 -17.55 -5.41
CA GLY A 383 -50.25 -17.28 -6.79
C GLY A 383 -51.28 -17.77 -7.80
N THR A 384 -51.31 -17.16 -8.98
CA THR A 384 -52.17 -17.59 -10.11
C THR A 384 -51.38 -17.57 -11.42
N ALA A 385 -51.63 -18.57 -12.27
CA ALA A 385 -51.06 -18.67 -13.61
C ALA A 385 -52.07 -19.26 -14.58
N LEU A 386 -52.27 -18.59 -15.72
CA LEU A 386 -52.91 -19.10 -16.93
C LEU A 386 -52.22 -18.40 -18.12
N LEU A 387 -51.57 -19.09 -19.06
CA LEU A 387 -52.09 -19.99 -20.11
C LEU A 387 -52.81 -19.28 -21.26
N GLY A 388 -52.12 -19.26 -22.40
CA GLY A 388 -52.64 -19.10 -23.77
C GLY A 388 -51.74 -19.93 -24.69
N ALA A 389 -52.30 -20.59 -25.71
CA ALA A 389 -51.61 -21.71 -26.39
C ALA A 389 -51.96 -21.84 -27.90
N VAL A 390 -51.40 -22.88 -28.52
CA VAL A 390 -51.61 -23.40 -29.89
C VAL A 390 -50.64 -22.87 -30.97
N GLY A 391 -49.93 -23.81 -31.62
CA GLY A 391 -48.99 -23.55 -32.72
C GLY A 391 -48.11 -24.77 -33.04
N THR A 392 -48.55 -25.61 -34.00
CA THR A 392 -47.89 -26.81 -34.55
C THR A 392 -46.41 -26.62 -34.98
N GLY A 393 -45.54 -27.65 -34.99
CA GLY A 393 -45.78 -29.06 -34.66
C GLY A 393 -44.57 -29.99 -34.87
N LEU A 394 -44.75 -31.24 -34.41
CA LEU A 394 -43.81 -32.38 -34.31
C LEU A 394 -42.95 -32.69 -35.57
N PHE A 395 -41.65 -32.93 -35.38
CA PHE A 395 -40.94 -34.01 -36.10
C PHE A 395 -39.86 -34.69 -35.22
N LEU A 396 -39.41 -35.88 -35.64
CA LEU A 396 -38.92 -36.91 -34.73
C LEU A 396 -37.40 -36.95 -34.46
N ARG A 397 -37.10 -37.45 -33.26
CA ARG A 397 -35.77 -37.83 -32.75
C ARG A 397 -35.32 -39.17 -33.37
N LEU A 398 -34.02 -39.46 -33.25
CA LEU A 398 -33.39 -40.79 -33.38
C LEU A 398 -33.35 -41.44 -34.78
N ARG A 399 -32.15 -41.49 -35.37
CA ARG A 399 -31.71 -42.66 -36.15
C ARG A 399 -30.21 -42.90 -36.04
N TRP A 400 -29.87 -44.12 -35.66
CA TRP A 400 -28.56 -44.79 -35.61
C TRP A 400 -27.47 -44.30 -34.65
N GLY A 401 -26.90 -45.31 -33.96
CA GLY A 401 -25.63 -45.26 -33.23
C GLY A 401 -24.51 -45.93 -34.06
N PRO A 402 -23.48 -46.50 -33.40
CA PRO A 402 -22.13 -46.64 -33.99
C PRO A 402 -21.90 -47.87 -34.85
N ALA A 403 -20.79 -47.84 -35.59
CA ALA A 403 -20.10 -48.98 -36.18
C ALA A 403 -18.68 -49.10 -35.59
N VAL A 404 -18.11 -50.32 -35.58
CA VAL A 404 -16.80 -50.66 -35.01
C VAL A 404 -16.12 -51.69 -35.90
N ALA A 405 -14.81 -51.54 -36.10
CA ALA A 405 -13.85 -52.46 -36.75
C ALA A 405 -14.10 -52.84 -38.22
N ASP A 406 -13.10 -52.61 -39.06
CA ASP A 406 -12.04 -53.62 -39.29
C ASP A 406 -10.70 -53.05 -38.80
#